data_AF-A0A0P0RFM7-F1
#
_entry.id   AF-A0A0P0RFM7-F1
#
_cell.length_a   1.000
_cell.length_b   1.000
_cell.length_c   1.000
_cell.angle_alpha   90.00
_cell.angle_beta   90.00
_cell.angle_gamma   90.00
#
_symmetry.space_group_name_H-M   'P 1'
#
loop_
_entity.id
_entity.type
_entity.pdbx_description
1 polymer ?
#
loop_
_entity_poly.entity_id
_entity_poly.type
_entity_poly.pdbx_seq_one_letter_code
_entity_poly.pdbx_strand_id
1 'polypeptide(L)'
;MHKQAVNYALVFVCGCAAAIDTFGADSIGVVKTVKGSVHIERTAQSMDAAVGSEVFKSDRIVTGPASSVGITLRDNTLLSEGSSSVLELNQFAFDTTTHDGTLDATIRRGSLAVVDGKLAKAHPEAVRFSTPTTTLGVRGTEFIIEVGDGENGH
;
A
#
# COMPACT_ATOMS: atom_id res chain seq x y z
N MET A 1 11.14 -63.47 -28.10
CA MET A 1 11.07 -62.02 -28.39
C MET A 1 9.69 -61.52 -28.00
N HIS A 2 9.68 -60.51 -27.12
CA HIS A 2 8.54 -60.04 -26.32
C HIS A 2 7.45 -59.32 -27.12
N LYS A 3 6.17 -59.62 -26.87
CA LYS A 3 5.06 -58.65 -27.02
C LYS A 3 4.03 -58.85 -25.91
N GLN A 4 4.08 -57.92 -24.94
CA GLN A 4 3.21 -57.76 -23.76
C GLN A 4 1.80 -57.33 -24.23
N ALA A 5 0.67 -57.89 -23.80
CA ALA A 5 0.12 -58.15 -22.46
C ALA A 5 -0.54 -56.93 -21.80
N VAL A 6 -1.88 -57.01 -21.75
CA VAL A 6 -2.79 -56.60 -20.67
C VAL A 6 -3.43 -55.20 -20.71
N ASN A 7 -4.72 -55.26 -21.05
CA ASN A 7 -5.78 -54.28 -20.91
C ASN A 7 -6.10 -53.95 -19.44
N TYR A 8 -6.45 -52.68 -19.22
CA TYR A 8 -7.38 -52.12 -18.23
C TYR A 8 -7.31 -52.61 -16.76
N ALA A 9 -6.78 -51.74 -15.89
CA ALA A 9 -7.22 -51.65 -14.50
C ALA A 9 -7.35 -50.18 -14.08
N LEU A 10 -8.57 -49.87 -13.67
CA LEU A 10 -9.10 -48.60 -13.20
C LEU A 10 -8.58 -48.33 -11.78
N VAL A 11 -7.82 -47.25 -11.57
CA VAL A 11 -7.54 -46.73 -10.23
C VAL A 11 -7.81 -45.23 -10.21
N PHE A 12 -9.00 -44.93 -9.69
CA PHE A 12 -9.42 -43.66 -9.14
C PHE A 12 -8.88 -43.61 -7.70
N VAL A 13 -7.94 -42.71 -7.39
CA VAL A 13 -7.98 -42.00 -6.10
C VAL A 13 -7.08 -40.78 -6.13
N CYS A 14 -7.76 -39.67 -5.86
CA CYS A 14 -7.29 -38.32 -5.66
C CYS A 14 -6.29 -38.24 -4.50
N GLY A 15 -5.10 -37.72 -4.77
CA GLY A 15 -4.06 -37.49 -3.77
C GLY A 15 -3.09 -36.38 -4.16
N CYS A 16 -3.56 -35.36 -4.89
CA CYS A 16 -2.80 -34.11 -5.01
C CYS A 16 -3.14 -33.26 -3.77
N ALA A 17 -2.34 -33.40 -2.72
CA ALA A 17 -2.22 -32.35 -1.72
C ALA A 17 -1.59 -31.15 -2.41
N ALA A 18 -2.41 -30.33 -3.05
CA ALA A 18 -2.03 -28.97 -3.40
C ALA A 18 -1.88 -28.24 -2.06
N ALA A 19 -0.65 -28.13 -1.58
CA ALA A 19 -0.28 -27.06 -0.69
C ALA A 19 -0.56 -25.77 -1.46
N ILE A 20 -1.74 -25.21 -1.21
CA ILE A 20 -2.01 -23.82 -1.50
C ILE A 20 -1.15 -23.03 -0.52
N ASP A 21 0.11 -22.80 -0.91
CA ASP A 21 0.87 -21.68 -0.38
C ASP A 21 0.05 -20.44 -0.72
N THR A 22 -0.76 -20.02 0.24
CA THR A 22 -1.30 -18.67 0.26
C THR A 22 -0.08 -17.79 0.40
N PHE A 23 0.54 -17.44 -0.73
CA PHE A 23 1.30 -16.21 -0.82
C PHE A 23 0.26 -15.10 -0.69
N GLY A 24 -0.20 -14.91 0.55
CA GLY A 24 -0.81 -13.68 0.99
C GLY A 24 0.28 -12.63 0.81
N ALA A 25 0.32 -12.06 -0.38
CA ALA A 25 0.85 -10.73 -0.53
C ALA A 25 0.02 -9.90 0.45
N ASP A 26 0.59 -9.65 1.63
CA ASP A 26 -0.14 -9.01 2.71
C ASP A 26 -0.39 -7.58 2.26
N SER A 27 -1.61 -7.34 1.79
CA SER A 27 -2.05 -6.01 1.42
C SER A 27 -1.97 -5.16 2.67
N ILE A 28 -1.14 -4.12 2.59
CA ILE A 28 -0.86 -3.20 3.70
C ILE A 28 -1.98 -2.19 3.89
N GLY A 29 -2.82 -2.05 2.86
CA GLY A 29 -4.00 -1.21 2.88
C GLY A 29 -4.89 -1.45 1.67
N VAL A 30 -6.02 -0.75 1.68
CA VAL A 30 -7.02 -0.79 0.62
C VAL A 30 -7.42 0.64 0.26
N VAL A 31 -7.56 0.89 -1.03
CA VAL A 31 -8.09 2.15 -1.54
C VAL A 31 -9.60 2.18 -1.27
N LYS A 32 -10.06 3.16 -0.49
CA LYS A 32 -11.49 3.38 -0.19
C LYS A 32 -12.16 4.36 -1.13
N THR A 33 -11.41 5.34 -1.61
CA THR A 33 -11.94 6.40 -2.49
C THR A 33 -10.92 6.73 -3.55
N VAL A 34 -11.38 6.91 -4.78
CA VAL A 34 -10.57 7.41 -5.90
C VAL A 34 -11.38 8.48 -6.60
N LYS A 35 -10.74 9.60 -6.90
CA LYS A 35 -11.30 10.70 -7.66
C LYS A 35 -10.28 11.13 -8.70
N GLY A 36 -10.71 11.26 -9.96
CA GLY A 36 -9.82 11.63 -11.07
C GLY A 36 -8.91 10.47 -11.50
N SER A 37 -7.72 10.80 -11.97
CA SER A 37 -6.69 9.86 -12.40
C SER A 37 -5.70 9.59 -11.28
N VAL A 38 -5.58 8.33 -10.87
CA VAL A 38 -4.66 7.89 -9.82
C VAL A 38 -4.00 6.61 -10.30
N HIS A 39 -2.69 6.55 -10.20
CA HIS A 39 -1.88 5.43 -10.66
C HIS A 39 -1.07 4.88 -9.49
N ILE A 40 -1.01 3.55 -9.37
CA ILE A 40 -0.17 2.82 -8.44
C ILE A 40 0.96 2.21 -9.27
N GLU A 41 2.18 2.66 -9.02
CA GLU A 41 3.40 2.11 -9.57
C GLU A 41 3.97 1.07 -8.60
N ARG A 42 3.91 -0.20 -8.99
CA ARG A 42 4.50 -1.33 -8.26
C ARG A 42 5.68 -1.88 -9.04
N THR A 43 6.90 -1.68 -8.54
CA THR A 43 8.19 -2.17 -9.08
C THR A 43 8.43 -1.87 -10.57
N ALA A 44 7.67 -2.48 -11.48
CA ALA A 44 7.77 -2.37 -12.93
C ALA A 44 6.42 -2.23 -13.65
N GLN A 45 5.30 -2.16 -12.92
CA GLN A 45 3.96 -2.01 -13.48
C GLN A 45 3.27 -0.79 -12.88
N SER A 46 2.75 0.09 -13.74
CA SER A 46 1.83 1.14 -13.35
C SER A 46 0.41 0.65 -13.62
N MET A 47 -0.44 0.73 -12.60
CA MET A 47 -1.84 0.30 -12.65
C MET A 47 -2.72 1.45 -12.20
N ASP A 48 -3.90 1.61 -12.79
CA ASP A 48 -4.86 2.59 -12.29
C ASP A 48 -5.37 2.17 -10.90
N ALA A 49 -5.26 3.08 -9.92
CA ALA A 49 -5.90 2.90 -8.62
C ALA A 49 -7.42 2.95 -8.81
N ALA A 50 -8.11 1.94 -8.30
CA ALA A 50 -9.56 1.90 -8.22
C ALA A 50 -9.99 1.74 -6.76
N VAL A 51 -11.26 2.06 -6.47
CA VAL A 51 -11.84 1.76 -5.17
C VAL A 51 -11.84 0.23 -4.97
N GLY A 52 -11.30 -0.22 -3.85
CA GLY A 52 -11.08 -1.63 -3.55
C GLY A 52 -9.71 -2.15 -3.99
N SER A 53 -8.89 -1.36 -4.68
CA SER A 53 -7.51 -1.74 -5.00
C SER A 53 -6.70 -1.96 -3.72
N GLU A 54 -6.00 -3.07 -3.67
CA GLU A 54 -5.07 -3.38 -2.58
C GLU A 54 -3.74 -2.67 -2.81
N VAL A 55 -3.25 -2.03 -1.75
CA VAL A 55 -1.94 -1.39 -1.69
C VAL A 55 -0.99 -2.34 -0.98
N PHE A 56 0.22 -2.45 -1.49
CA PHE A 56 1.26 -3.35 -0.99
C PHE A 56 2.49 -2.54 -0.58
N LYS A 57 3.37 -3.17 0.20
CA LYS A 57 4.65 -2.56 0.56
C LYS A 57 5.45 -2.22 -0.71
N SER A 58 6.17 -1.10 -0.69
CA SER A 58 6.95 -0.60 -1.83
C SER A 58 6.11 -0.16 -3.03
N ASP A 59 4.81 0.05 -2.85
CA ASP A 59 3.96 0.71 -3.85
C ASP A 59 4.16 2.23 -3.83
N ARG A 60 4.10 2.83 -5.01
CA ARG A 60 4.13 4.28 -5.20
C ARG A 60 2.80 4.74 -5.78
N ILE A 61 2.16 5.68 -5.13
CA ILE A 61 0.90 6.28 -5.55
C ILE A 61 1.18 7.63 -6.19
N VAL A 62 0.63 7.82 -7.37
CA VAL A 62 0.76 9.04 -8.17
C VAL A 62 -0.64 9.51 -8.52
N THR A 63 -1.00 10.69 -8.04
CA THR A 63 -2.27 11.35 -8.34
C THR A 63 -2.09 12.40 -9.43
N GLY A 64 -3.05 12.45 -10.34
CA GLY A 64 -3.14 13.46 -11.39
C GLY A 64 -3.65 14.83 -10.93
N PRO A 65 -3.72 15.82 -11.83
CA PRO A 65 -4.30 17.13 -11.55
C PRO A 65 -5.80 17.01 -11.26
N ALA A 66 -6.27 17.69 -10.21
CA ALA A 66 -7.64 17.56 -9.67
C ALA A 66 -8.06 16.13 -9.26
N SER A 67 -7.10 15.25 -8.94
CA SER A 67 -7.35 13.92 -8.39
C SER A 67 -7.30 13.88 -6.87
N SER A 68 -7.89 12.86 -6.25
CA SER A 68 -7.72 12.57 -4.82
C SER A 68 -7.93 11.09 -4.56
N VAL A 69 -7.20 10.51 -3.61
CA VAL A 69 -7.34 9.10 -3.23
C VAL A 69 -7.31 8.93 -1.72
N GLY A 70 -8.23 8.14 -1.19
CA GLY A 70 -8.26 7.74 0.21
C GLY A 70 -7.90 6.27 0.33
N ILE A 71 -6.88 5.98 1.15
CA ILE A 71 -6.33 4.66 1.41
C ILE A 71 -6.49 4.39 2.90
N THR A 72 -7.02 3.22 3.25
CA THR A 72 -7.06 2.73 4.63
C THR A 72 -6.03 1.64 4.79
N LEU A 73 -5.05 1.85 5.66
CA LEU A 73 -4.04 0.85 6.02
C LEU A 73 -4.59 -0.16 7.04
N ARG A 74 -3.90 -1.30 7.19
CA ARG A 74 -4.29 -2.36 8.13
C ARG A 74 -4.33 -1.90 9.59
N ASP A 75 -3.52 -0.91 9.96
CA ASP A 75 -3.46 -0.38 11.32
C ASP A 75 -4.60 0.61 11.64
N ASN A 76 -5.57 0.78 10.72
CA ASN A 76 -6.62 1.80 10.73
C ASN A 76 -6.12 3.23 10.45
N THR A 77 -4.88 3.40 9.99
CA THR A 77 -4.43 4.69 9.45
C THR A 77 -5.18 5.02 8.17
N LEU A 78 -5.68 6.25 8.06
CA LEU A 78 -6.29 6.77 6.85
C LEU A 78 -5.31 7.73 6.18
N LEU A 79 -4.92 7.42 4.95
CA LEU A 79 -4.12 8.29 4.10
C LEU A 79 -5.03 8.88 3.03
N SER A 80 -5.12 10.20 2.96
CA SER A 80 -5.87 10.91 1.94
C SER A 80 -4.92 11.79 1.14
N GLU A 81 -4.58 11.34 -0.05
CA GLU A 81 -3.70 12.04 -0.97
C GLU A 81 -4.52 12.98 -1.87
N GLY A 82 -4.06 14.22 -1.99
CA GLY A 82 -4.66 15.28 -2.81
C GLY A 82 -4.15 15.25 -4.26
N SER A 83 -4.49 16.28 -5.03
CA SER A 83 -4.15 16.34 -6.46
C SER A 83 -2.67 16.61 -6.73
N SER A 84 -2.16 16.07 -7.84
CA SER A 84 -0.77 16.25 -8.29
C SER A 84 0.28 15.80 -7.26
N SER A 85 -0.07 14.80 -6.44
CA SER A 85 0.79 14.30 -5.38
C SER A 85 1.52 13.03 -5.80
N VAL A 86 2.63 12.78 -5.12
CA VAL A 86 3.43 11.57 -5.32
C VAL A 86 3.85 11.06 -3.94
N LEU A 87 3.26 9.93 -3.57
CA LEU A 87 3.52 9.22 -2.33
C LEU A 87 4.24 7.90 -2.63
N GLU A 88 5.36 7.67 -1.97
CA GLU A 88 6.15 6.43 -2.08
C GLU A 88 6.06 5.70 -0.74
N LEU A 89 5.40 4.55 -0.67
CA LEU A 89 5.43 3.71 0.54
C LEU A 89 6.65 2.81 0.50
N ASN A 90 7.80 3.29 0.96
CA ASN A 90 9.04 2.49 0.92
C ASN A 90 8.90 1.22 1.74
N GLN A 91 8.38 1.34 2.96
CA GLN A 91 8.24 0.24 3.90
C GLN A 91 6.95 0.36 4.70
N PHE A 92 6.22 -0.73 4.79
CA PHE A 92 5.13 -0.87 5.74
C PHE A 92 5.13 -2.28 6.30
N ALA A 93 5.11 -2.39 7.62
CA ALA A 93 4.93 -3.61 8.37
C ALA A 93 3.98 -3.29 9.53
N PHE A 94 2.98 -4.12 9.74
CA PHE A 94 2.09 -3.99 10.89
C PHE A 94 1.62 -5.37 11.33
N ASP A 95 1.92 -5.73 12.57
CA ASP A 95 1.48 -6.96 13.19
C ASP A 95 0.27 -6.67 14.08
N THR A 96 -0.90 -7.21 13.73
CA THR A 96 -2.13 -7.01 14.50
C THR A 96 -2.11 -7.70 15.87
N THR A 97 -1.18 -8.63 16.10
CA THR A 97 -1.05 -9.41 17.33
C THR A 97 -0.20 -8.65 18.34
N THR A 98 1.00 -8.24 17.93
CA THR A 98 1.93 -7.49 18.81
C THR A 98 1.69 -5.99 18.78
N HIS A 99 0.91 -5.49 17.81
CA HIS A 99 0.77 -4.07 17.48
C HIS A 99 2.08 -3.38 17.11
N ASP A 100 3.12 -4.17 16.83
CA ASP A 100 4.43 -3.72 16.40
C ASP A 100 4.46 -3.57 14.88
N GLY A 101 5.32 -2.70 14.36
CA GLY A 101 5.37 -2.41 12.94
C GLY A 101 6.30 -1.27 12.61
N THR A 102 6.33 -0.90 11.34
CA THR A 102 7.05 0.27 10.80
C THR A 102 6.24 0.81 9.62
N LEU A 103 6.07 2.13 9.56
CA LEU A 103 5.54 2.84 8.40
C LEU A 103 6.60 3.85 7.96
N ASP A 104 7.21 3.62 6.80
CA ASP A 104 8.08 4.58 6.13
C ASP A 104 7.46 4.97 4.79
N ALA A 105 7.06 6.23 4.70
CA ALA A 105 6.48 6.80 3.50
C ALA A 105 7.17 8.11 3.14
N THR A 106 7.46 8.31 1.86
CA THR A 106 8.07 9.52 1.33
C THR A 106 7.07 10.26 0.45
N ILE A 107 6.81 11.53 0.74
CA ILE A 107 5.98 12.39 -0.13
C ILE A 107 6.93 13.30 -0.89
N ARG A 108 6.91 13.20 -2.22
CA ARG A 108 7.79 14.01 -3.09
C ARG A 108 7.20 15.38 -3.39
N ARG A 109 5.87 15.46 -3.52
CA ARG A 109 5.11 16.68 -3.84
C ARG A 109 3.63 16.48 -3.57
N GLY A 110 2.88 17.58 -3.52
CA GLY A 110 1.43 17.62 -3.38
C GLY A 110 0.98 17.69 -1.92
N SER A 111 -0.20 17.18 -1.60
CA SER A 111 -0.77 17.25 -0.25
C SER A 111 -1.20 15.86 0.21
N LEU A 112 -0.82 15.46 1.41
CA LEU A 112 -1.24 14.21 2.04
C LEU A 112 -1.83 14.52 3.42
N ALA A 113 -3.09 14.16 3.64
CA ALA A 113 -3.67 14.11 4.96
C ALA A 113 -3.55 12.68 5.53
N VAL A 114 -3.13 12.56 6.77
CA VAL A 114 -2.93 11.31 7.49
C VAL A 114 -3.68 11.38 8.79
N VAL A 115 -4.55 10.40 9.05
CA VAL A 115 -5.22 10.25 10.34
C VAL A 115 -4.58 9.08 11.08
N ASP A 116 -4.05 9.35 12.27
CA ASP A 116 -3.33 8.35 13.07
C ASP A 116 -4.16 7.11 13.35
N GLY A 117 -3.62 5.97 12.94
CA GLY A 117 -4.12 4.66 13.31
C GLY A 117 -3.59 4.17 14.66
N LYS A 118 -3.71 2.86 14.87
CA LYS A 118 -3.24 2.20 16.08
C LYS A 118 -1.71 2.11 16.13
N LEU A 119 -1.05 2.02 14.98
CA LEU A 119 0.42 1.94 14.91
C LEU A 119 1.07 3.21 15.43
N ALA A 120 0.65 4.38 14.94
CA ALA A 120 1.18 5.67 15.41
C ALA A 120 0.93 5.90 16.92
N LYS A 121 -0.16 5.35 17.46
CA LYS A 121 -0.46 5.43 18.91
C LYS A 121 0.38 4.47 19.75
N ALA A 122 0.65 3.27 19.25
CA ALA A 122 1.45 2.27 19.96
C ALA A 122 2.95 2.57 19.86
N HIS A 123 3.41 2.89 18.64
CA HIS A 123 4.80 3.14 18.30
C HIS A 123 4.90 4.38 17.40
N PRO A 124 4.85 5.60 17.98
CA PRO A 124 5.03 6.82 17.20
C PRO A 124 6.41 6.89 16.52
N GLU A 125 7.43 6.26 17.11
CA GLU A 125 8.79 6.16 16.53
C GLU A 125 8.87 5.27 15.28
N ALA A 126 7.89 4.38 15.10
CA ALA A 126 7.83 3.48 13.97
C ALA A 126 7.18 4.11 12.73
N VAL A 127 6.54 5.27 12.89
CA VAL A 127 5.87 5.99 11.82
C VAL A 127 6.72 7.16 11.37
N ARG A 128 7.20 7.11 10.12
CA ARG A 128 8.11 8.09 9.54
C ARG A 128 7.62 8.54 8.19
N PHE A 129 7.37 9.84 8.09
CA PHE A 129 7.05 10.52 6.85
C PHE A 129 8.22 11.39 6.42
N SER A 130 8.84 11.06 5.30
CA SER A 130 9.95 11.82 4.72
C SER A 130 9.43 12.77 3.65
N THR A 131 9.73 14.06 3.76
CA THR A 131 9.37 15.07 2.75
C THR A 131 10.55 15.99 2.45
N PRO A 132 10.71 16.43 1.19
CA PRO A 132 11.81 17.32 0.81
C PRO A 132 11.58 18.75 1.31
N THR A 133 10.33 19.18 1.45
CA THR A 133 9.97 20.50 1.99
C THR A 133 9.33 20.33 3.36
N THR A 134 9.92 20.94 4.39
CA THR A 134 9.44 20.83 5.78
C THR A 134 8.22 21.75 5.99
N THR A 135 7.02 21.27 5.67
CA THR A 135 5.78 21.90 6.14
C THR A 135 4.81 20.80 6.61
N LEU A 136 4.80 20.58 7.92
CA LEU A 136 3.90 19.63 8.60
C LEU A 136 2.89 20.43 9.42
N GLY A 137 1.63 20.42 8.99
CA GLY A 137 0.50 20.98 9.74
C GLY A 137 -0.12 19.90 10.63
N VAL A 138 -0.32 20.19 11.92
CA VAL A 138 -1.02 19.30 12.85
C VAL A 138 -2.36 19.92 13.21
N ARG A 139 -3.47 19.20 12.97
CA ARG A 139 -4.82 19.60 13.41
C ARG A 139 -5.48 18.46 14.16
N GLY A 140 -5.25 18.40 15.48
CA GLY A 140 -5.82 17.35 16.32
C GLY A 140 -5.10 16.01 16.13
N THR A 141 -5.84 14.96 15.75
CA THR A 141 -5.32 13.61 15.40
C THR A 141 -5.16 13.39 13.90
N GLU A 142 -5.22 14.48 13.12
CA GLU A 142 -4.96 14.50 11.69
C GLU A 142 -3.73 15.36 11.43
N PHE A 143 -2.85 14.83 10.59
CA PHE A 143 -1.66 15.47 10.08
C PHE A 143 -1.86 15.78 8.62
N ILE A 144 -1.63 17.02 8.22
CA ILE A 144 -1.65 17.42 6.82
C ILE A 144 -0.23 17.79 6.44
N ILE A 145 0.29 17.07 5.47
CA ILE A 145 1.63 17.25 4.91
C ILE A 145 1.44 17.91 3.56
N GLU A 146 1.92 19.14 3.42
CA GLU A 146 1.89 19.86 2.16
C GLU A 146 3.32 20.04 1.66
N VAL A 147 3.59 19.46 0.50
CA VAL A 147 4.86 19.54 -0.19
C VAL A 147 4.64 20.43 -1.40
N GLY A 148 4.83 21.73 -1.18
CA GLY A 148 4.85 22.71 -2.26
C GLY A 148 5.99 22.40 -3.24
N ASP A 149 5.75 22.64 -4.53
CA ASP A 149 6.83 22.68 -5.52
C ASP A 149 7.75 23.84 -5.11
N GLY A 150 8.82 23.51 -4.38
CA GLY A 150 9.69 24.50 -3.78
C GLY A 150 10.41 25.29 -4.85
N GLU A 151 9.83 26.43 -5.24
CA GLU A 151 10.61 27.58 -5.67
C GLU A 151 11.52 27.97 -4.50
N ASN A 152 12.77 27.49 -4.56
CA ASN A 152 13.84 27.89 -3.66
C ASN A 152 14.15 29.38 -3.89
N GLY A 153 13.40 30.25 -3.22
CA GLY A 153 13.69 31.68 -3.13
C GLY A 153 14.56 31.99 -1.91
N HIS A 154 15.89 31.91 -2.06
CA HIS A 154 16.83 32.79 -1.35
C HIS A 154 18.14 32.93 -2.12
#